data_AF-A0A1V5QSK2-F1
#
_entry.id   AF-A0A1V5QSK2-F1
#
_cell.length_a   1.000
_cell.length_b   1.000
_cell.length_c   1.000
_cell.angle_alpha   90.00
_cell.angle_beta   90.00
_cell.angle_gamma   90.00
#
_symmetry.space_group_name_H-M   'P 1'
#
loop_
_entity.id
_entity.type
_entity.pdbx_description
1 polymer ?
#
loop_
_entity_poly.entity_id
_entity_poly.type
_entity_poly.pdbx_seq_one_letter_code
_entity_poly.pdbx_strand_id
1 'polypeptide(L)'
;MRRKKPAEEVTQPSACPTAPVPVVIPEKPLTAEEKEKAKAARMYFNQNTQAAIVECQGLSHDKRARDRLYVKEILPAFEKLVENLINIHKFTSLHDTYEDLKNDCVNFLFETIGKFDGSRGTNAFSYFNVVAKRWLIIRTKQKNLRIRRNVSLDDPESMNANEHRIVEDHCTVPGQDVILEMETAGSGILEMLYDIRSKVKTENELACINSIITIFENIDEIDFLNKSAILLYMRELSGLSPKQLTTTMQQVKRHYKRMKIEPKFKLW
;
A
#
# COMPACT_ATOMS: atom_id res chain seq x y z
N MET A 1 36.95 46.16 -86.49
CA MET A 1 37.22 44.73 -86.75
C MET A 1 38.01 44.13 -85.60
N ARG A 2 37.38 43.42 -84.67
CA ARG A 2 38.05 42.62 -83.63
C ARG A 2 37.35 41.27 -83.54
N ARG A 3 38.14 40.22 -83.73
CA ARG A 3 37.75 38.81 -83.84
C ARG A 3 37.53 38.16 -82.46
N LYS A 4 36.64 37.16 -82.45
CA LYS A 4 36.27 36.25 -81.35
C LYS A 4 37.47 35.61 -80.61
N LYS A 5 37.26 35.28 -79.33
CA LYS A 5 37.53 33.93 -78.77
C LYS A 5 36.56 33.64 -77.60
N PRO A 6 36.18 32.36 -77.38
CA PRO A 6 35.03 31.94 -76.59
C PRO A 6 35.34 31.70 -75.11
N ALA A 7 34.31 31.78 -74.26
CA ALA A 7 34.37 31.60 -72.82
C ALA A 7 34.40 30.12 -72.40
N GLU A 8 35.25 29.84 -71.43
CA GLU A 8 35.57 28.54 -70.85
C GLU A 8 34.54 28.13 -69.78
N GLU A 9 34.30 26.83 -69.72
CA GLU A 9 33.25 26.11 -69.00
C GLU A 9 33.71 25.82 -67.56
N VAL A 10 32.96 26.31 -66.55
CA VAL A 10 33.25 26.05 -65.13
C VAL A 10 32.50 24.79 -64.69
N THR A 11 33.24 23.72 -64.49
CA THR A 11 32.79 22.45 -63.91
C THR A 11 32.65 22.59 -62.39
N GLN A 12 31.48 22.26 -61.82
CA GLN A 12 31.33 21.90 -60.41
C GLN A 12 30.77 20.46 -60.33
N PRO A 13 31.36 19.56 -59.53
CA PRO A 13 30.89 18.18 -59.42
C PRO A 13 29.97 17.92 -58.20
N SER A 14 29.14 16.89 -58.39
CA SER A 14 28.66 15.94 -57.35
C SER A 14 27.53 16.37 -56.40
N ALA A 15 26.31 15.98 -56.73
CA ALA A 15 25.25 15.66 -55.76
C ALA A 15 24.81 14.20 -55.95
N CYS A 16 24.88 13.43 -54.86
CA CYS A 16 24.49 12.02 -54.80
C CYS A 16 22.98 11.82 -55.07
N PRO A 17 22.57 10.67 -55.65
CA PRO A 17 21.16 10.36 -55.86
C PRO A 17 20.46 10.08 -54.52
N THR A 18 19.45 10.89 -54.20
CA THR A 18 18.55 10.70 -53.07
C THR A 18 17.72 9.42 -53.27
N ALA A 19 17.81 8.51 -52.30
CA ALA A 19 16.98 7.30 -52.24
C ALA A 19 15.49 7.66 -52.12
N PRO A 20 14.57 6.87 -52.72
CA PRO A 20 13.14 7.12 -52.65
C PRO A 20 12.62 6.94 -51.23
N VAL A 21 11.88 7.94 -50.77
CA VAL A 21 11.19 7.99 -49.47
C VAL A 21 10.19 6.83 -49.38
N PRO A 22 10.19 6.02 -48.30
CA PRO A 22 9.22 4.93 -48.14
C PRO A 22 7.81 5.50 -47.97
N VAL A 23 6.91 5.07 -48.84
CA VAL A 23 5.48 5.37 -48.80
C VAL A 23 4.89 4.78 -47.52
N VAL A 24 4.52 5.65 -46.57
CA VAL A 24 3.75 5.28 -45.38
C VAL A 24 2.34 4.93 -45.85
N ILE A 25 2.05 3.63 -45.94
CA ILE A 25 0.69 3.14 -46.14
C ILE A 25 -0.06 3.37 -44.81
N PRO A 26 -1.20 4.09 -44.80
CA PRO A 26 -1.95 4.33 -43.57
C PRO A 26 -2.49 2.99 -43.03
N GLU A 27 -2.06 2.62 -41.83
CA GLU A 27 -2.59 1.46 -41.10
C GLU A 27 -4.11 1.61 -40.93
N LYS A 28 -4.85 0.71 -41.56
CA LYS A 28 -6.30 0.65 -41.47
C LYS A 28 -6.68 0.41 -40.00
N PRO A 29 -7.59 1.19 -39.39
CA PRO A 29 -7.96 0.99 -37.98
C PRO A 29 -8.57 -0.40 -37.79
N LEU A 30 -8.01 -1.19 -36.86
CA LEU A 30 -8.47 -2.55 -36.55
C LEU A 30 -9.98 -2.60 -36.31
N THR A 31 -10.63 -3.59 -36.91
CA THR A 31 -12.05 -3.90 -36.70
C THR A 31 -12.33 -4.28 -35.24
N ALA A 32 -13.59 -4.16 -34.80
CA ALA A 32 -13.97 -4.47 -33.41
C ALA A 32 -13.64 -5.93 -33.03
N GLU A 33 -13.77 -6.87 -33.97
CA GLU A 33 -13.42 -8.28 -33.79
C GLU A 33 -11.91 -8.51 -33.68
N GLU A 34 -11.10 -7.79 -34.48
CA GLU A 34 -9.64 -7.82 -34.37
C GLU A 34 -9.16 -7.19 -33.05
N LYS A 35 -9.85 -6.16 -32.56
CA LYS A 35 -9.59 -5.56 -31.25
C LYS A 35 -9.94 -6.51 -30.10
N GLU A 36 -11.04 -7.25 -30.18
CA GLU A 36 -11.38 -8.27 -29.19
C GLU A 36 -10.39 -9.44 -29.21
N LYS A 37 -9.98 -9.92 -30.39
CA LYS A 37 -8.94 -10.95 -30.52
C LYS A 37 -7.59 -10.46 -29.97
N ALA A 38 -7.21 -9.22 -30.24
CA ALA A 38 -6.00 -8.62 -29.68
C ALA A 38 -6.08 -8.46 -28.15
N LYS A 39 -7.27 -8.16 -27.61
CA LYS A 39 -7.52 -8.06 -26.17
C LYS A 39 -7.48 -9.43 -25.49
N ALA A 40 -8.04 -10.46 -26.12
CA ALA A 40 -7.98 -11.84 -25.66
C ALA A 40 -6.54 -12.39 -25.72
N ALA A 41 -5.78 -12.09 -26.77
CA ALA A 41 -4.36 -12.46 -26.87
C ALA A 41 -3.48 -11.77 -25.82
N ARG A 42 -3.89 -10.58 -25.34
CA ARG A 42 -3.19 -9.83 -24.30
C ARG A 42 -3.49 -10.34 -22.88
N MET A 43 -4.48 -11.24 -22.72
CA MET A 43 -4.77 -11.87 -21.44
C MET A 43 -3.73 -12.96 -21.17
N TYR A 44 -3.06 -12.85 -20.02
CA TYR A 44 -2.10 -13.84 -19.52
C TYR A 44 -2.82 -15.00 -18.80
N PHE A 45 -4.14 -14.92 -18.65
CA PHE A 45 -4.97 -15.94 -18.04
C PHE A 45 -6.11 -16.27 -19.00
N ASN A 46 -5.96 -17.38 -19.70
CA ASN A 46 -6.85 -17.75 -20.81
C ASN A 46 -7.68 -18.98 -20.46
N GLN A 47 -8.65 -19.30 -21.31
CA GLN A 47 -9.50 -20.48 -21.15
C GLN A 47 -8.66 -21.78 -21.12
N ASN A 48 -7.54 -21.79 -21.83
CA ASN A 48 -6.54 -22.87 -21.79
C ASN A 48 -5.91 -23.02 -20.40
N THR A 49 -5.55 -21.92 -19.74
CA THR A 49 -5.00 -21.93 -18.38
C THR A 49 -6.03 -22.46 -17.39
N GLN A 50 -7.30 -22.09 -17.55
CA GLN A 50 -8.38 -22.61 -16.73
C GLN A 50 -8.57 -24.12 -16.92
N ALA A 51 -8.54 -24.60 -18.17
CA ALA A 51 -8.59 -26.02 -18.48
C ALA A 51 -7.39 -26.78 -17.88
N ALA A 52 -6.18 -26.23 -18.03
CA ALA A 52 -4.96 -26.80 -17.47
C ALA A 52 -5.01 -26.90 -15.94
N ILE A 53 -5.61 -25.93 -15.25
CA ILE A 53 -5.79 -25.99 -13.78
C ILE A 53 -6.74 -27.13 -13.39
N VAL A 54 -7.85 -27.31 -14.10
CA VAL A 54 -8.80 -28.41 -13.84
C VAL A 54 -8.15 -29.76 -14.14
N GLU A 55 -7.40 -29.87 -15.22
CA GLU A 55 -6.66 -31.07 -15.60
C GLU A 55 -5.56 -31.41 -14.58
N CYS A 56 -4.84 -30.40 -14.09
CA CYS A 56 -3.82 -30.51 -13.05
C CYS A 56 -4.38 -31.07 -11.73
N GLN A 57 -5.67 -30.82 -11.44
CA GLN A 57 -6.37 -31.42 -10.30
C GLN A 57 -6.76 -32.89 -10.54
N GLY A 58 -7.20 -33.22 -11.77
CA GLY A 58 -7.56 -34.60 -12.14
C GLY A 58 -6.37 -35.55 -12.20
N LEU A 59 -5.17 -35.05 -12.48
CA LEU A 59 -3.91 -35.80 -12.61
C LEU A 59 -3.26 -36.20 -11.26
N SER A 60 -4.04 -36.40 -10.20
CA SER A 60 -3.56 -36.68 -8.83
C SER A 60 -2.55 -37.85 -8.73
N HIS A 61 -2.64 -38.83 -9.64
CA HIS A 61 -1.79 -40.03 -9.63
C HIS A 61 -0.47 -39.91 -10.42
N ASP A 62 -0.31 -38.92 -11.31
CA ASP A 62 0.92 -38.74 -12.08
C ASP A 62 1.57 -37.37 -11.79
N LYS A 63 2.42 -37.37 -10.76
CA LYS A 63 3.17 -36.17 -10.35
C LYS A 63 4.01 -35.58 -11.49
N ARG A 64 4.61 -36.42 -12.35
CA ARG A 64 5.49 -35.94 -13.42
C ARG A 64 4.70 -35.26 -14.53
N ALA A 65 3.53 -35.79 -14.88
CA ALA A 65 2.65 -35.14 -15.85
C ALA A 65 2.11 -33.82 -15.31
N ARG A 66 1.71 -33.79 -14.03
CA ARG A 66 1.23 -32.58 -13.35
C ARG A 66 2.27 -31.47 -13.33
N ASP A 67 3.52 -31.79 -12.97
CA ASP A 67 4.59 -30.79 -12.89
C ASP A 67 4.92 -30.22 -14.29
N ARG A 68 4.93 -31.06 -15.34
CA ARG A 68 5.10 -30.59 -16.72
C ARG A 68 3.98 -29.66 -17.18
N LEU A 69 2.73 -30.01 -16.86
CA LEU A 69 1.56 -29.20 -17.19
C LEU A 69 1.61 -27.85 -16.45
N TYR A 70 1.97 -27.88 -15.17
CA TYR A 70 2.09 -26.68 -14.35
C TYR A 70 3.15 -25.72 -14.92
N VAL A 71 4.37 -26.20 -15.14
CA VAL A 71 5.49 -25.37 -15.62
C VAL A 71 5.18 -24.75 -16.99
N LYS A 72 4.52 -25.50 -17.88
CA LYS A 72 4.26 -25.05 -19.25
C LYS A 72 3.09 -24.08 -19.36
N GLU A 73 1.96 -24.37 -18.72
CA GLU A 73 0.69 -23.68 -18.99
C GLU A 73 0.22 -22.79 -17.82
N ILE A 74 0.56 -23.12 -16.58
CA ILE A 74 0.02 -22.45 -15.37
C ILE A 74 1.00 -21.45 -14.79
N LEU A 75 2.26 -21.84 -14.62
CA LEU A 75 3.33 -21.01 -14.07
C LEU A 75 3.45 -19.64 -14.76
N PRO A 76 3.57 -19.54 -16.11
CA PRO A 76 3.68 -18.23 -16.78
C PRO A 76 2.47 -17.33 -16.54
N ALA A 77 1.27 -17.92 -16.42
CA ALA A 77 0.05 -17.17 -16.11
C ALA A 77 0.05 -16.64 -14.67
N PHE A 78 0.54 -17.43 -13.71
CA PHE A 78 0.64 -17.05 -12.30
C PHE A 78 1.72 -15.99 -12.07
N GLU A 79 2.89 -16.13 -12.69
CA GLU A 79 3.96 -15.13 -12.64
C GLU A 79 3.45 -13.77 -13.12
N LYS A 80 2.78 -13.73 -14.28
CA LYS A 80 2.24 -12.48 -14.83
C LYS A 80 1.08 -11.92 -14.00
N LEU A 81 0.25 -12.76 -13.40
CA LEU A 81 -0.81 -12.35 -12.46
C LEU A 81 -0.21 -11.63 -11.25
N VAL A 82 0.76 -12.26 -10.60
CA VAL A 82 1.41 -11.74 -9.39
C VAL A 82 2.21 -10.48 -9.70
N GLU A 83 2.99 -10.47 -10.79
CA GLU A 83 3.70 -9.28 -11.26
C GLU A 83 2.77 -8.08 -11.43
N ASN A 84 1.63 -8.28 -12.10
CA ASN A 84 0.64 -7.22 -12.30
C ASN A 84 0.05 -6.73 -10.97
N LEU A 85 -0.27 -7.65 -10.04
CA LEU A 85 -0.78 -7.29 -8.73
C LEU A 85 0.22 -6.46 -7.92
N ILE A 86 1.49 -6.86 -7.93
CA ILE A 86 2.58 -6.12 -7.26
C ILE A 86 2.72 -4.71 -7.87
N ASN A 87 2.70 -4.61 -9.20
CA ASN A 87 2.90 -3.36 -9.92
C ASN A 87 1.73 -2.38 -9.78
N ILE A 88 0.49 -2.88 -9.75
CA ILE A 88 -0.73 -2.07 -9.60
C ILE A 88 -0.86 -1.58 -8.15
N HIS A 89 -0.64 -2.46 -7.18
CA HIS A 89 -0.83 -2.13 -5.76
C HIS A 89 0.41 -1.56 -5.07
N LYS A 90 1.54 -1.44 -5.79
CA LYS A 90 2.79 -0.87 -5.28
C LYS A 90 3.30 -1.55 -4.01
N PHE A 91 3.17 -2.87 -3.95
CA PHE A 91 3.68 -3.67 -2.83
C PHE A 91 5.22 -3.65 -2.70
N THR A 92 5.94 -3.10 -3.69
CA THR A 92 7.41 -2.98 -3.73
C THR A 92 8.01 -1.95 -2.79
N SER A 93 7.21 -1.08 -2.18
CA SER A 93 7.68 0.03 -1.34
C SER A 93 8.32 -0.41 0.00
N LEU A 94 8.47 -1.72 0.26
CA LEU A 94 8.73 -2.26 1.60
C LEU A 94 9.97 -3.16 1.70
N HIS A 95 11.00 -2.94 0.87
CA HIS A 95 12.34 -3.54 1.02
C HIS A 95 12.40 -5.08 1.01
N ASP A 96 11.50 -5.77 0.31
CA ASP A 96 11.82 -7.13 -0.21
C ASP A 96 12.36 -6.94 -1.62
N THR A 97 13.26 -7.82 -2.09
CA THR A 97 13.52 -7.81 -3.53
C THR A 97 12.21 -8.17 -4.22
N TYR A 98 11.87 -7.41 -5.27
CA TYR A 98 10.63 -7.61 -6.03
C TYR A 98 10.45 -9.07 -6.46
N GLU A 99 11.56 -9.71 -6.81
CA GLU A 99 11.64 -11.11 -7.22
C GLU A 99 11.29 -12.07 -6.08
N ASP A 100 11.78 -11.86 -4.86
CA ASP A 100 11.45 -12.73 -3.72
C ASP A 100 9.95 -12.71 -3.41
N LEU A 101 9.35 -11.51 -3.37
CA LEU A 101 7.92 -11.37 -3.09
C LEU A 101 7.06 -12.04 -4.16
N LYS A 102 7.48 -11.94 -5.43
CA LYS A 102 6.83 -12.58 -6.56
C LYS A 102 6.91 -14.10 -6.44
N ASN A 103 8.10 -14.63 -6.20
CA ASN A 103 8.35 -16.08 -6.09
C ASN A 103 7.60 -16.71 -4.90
N ASP A 104 7.62 -16.06 -3.74
CA ASP A 104 6.86 -16.50 -2.56
C ASP A 104 5.35 -16.61 -2.86
N CYS A 105 4.80 -15.59 -3.54
CA CYS A 105 3.37 -15.57 -3.86
C CYS A 105 3.01 -16.64 -4.91
N VAL A 106 3.84 -16.83 -5.93
CA VAL A 106 3.63 -17.88 -6.95
C VAL A 106 3.69 -19.28 -6.32
N ASN A 107 4.65 -19.53 -5.43
CA ASN A 107 4.74 -20.79 -4.69
C ASN A 107 3.50 -21.04 -3.82
N PHE A 108 3.00 -20.02 -3.13
CA PHE A 108 1.74 -20.11 -2.39
C PHE A 108 0.54 -20.43 -3.29
N LEU A 109 0.48 -19.83 -4.49
CA LEU A 109 -0.56 -20.14 -5.46
C LEU A 109 -0.47 -21.60 -5.91
N PHE A 110 0.72 -22.13 -6.18
CA PHE A 110 0.94 -23.54 -6.49
C PHE A 110 0.39 -24.47 -5.40
N GLU A 111 0.73 -24.22 -4.13
CA GLU A 111 0.24 -25.02 -3.00
C GLU A 111 -1.29 -24.99 -2.85
N THR A 112 -1.92 -23.88 -3.26
CA THR A 112 -3.36 -23.69 -3.15
C THR A 112 -4.13 -24.10 -4.40
N ILE A 113 -3.47 -24.53 -5.49
CA ILE A 113 -4.14 -25.03 -6.71
C ILE A 113 -5.14 -26.13 -6.39
N GLY A 114 -4.78 -27.06 -5.50
CA GLY A 114 -5.65 -28.19 -5.13
C GLY A 114 -6.92 -27.79 -4.37
N LYS A 115 -7.02 -26.54 -3.89
CA LYS A 115 -8.19 -26.01 -3.17
C LYS A 115 -9.21 -25.35 -4.09
N PHE A 116 -8.86 -25.13 -5.35
CA PHE A 116 -9.78 -24.56 -6.33
C PHE A 116 -10.81 -25.62 -6.75
N ASP A 117 -12.07 -25.22 -6.91
CA ASP A 117 -13.15 -26.11 -7.35
C ASP A 117 -13.86 -25.48 -8.56
N GLY A 118 -13.61 -26.06 -9.74
CA GLY A 118 -14.20 -25.62 -10.99
C GLY A 118 -15.69 -25.94 -11.14
N SER A 119 -16.23 -26.86 -10.33
CA SER A 119 -17.66 -27.25 -10.40
C SER A 119 -18.60 -26.15 -9.89
N ARG A 120 -18.07 -25.22 -9.07
CA ARG A 120 -18.82 -24.09 -8.49
C ARG A 120 -19.10 -22.96 -9.50
N GLY A 121 -18.72 -23.13 -10.76
CA GLY A 121 -18.90 -22.12 -11.81
C GLY A 121 -18.04 -20.87 -11.62
N THR A 122 -17.08 -20.88 -10.69
CA THR A 122 -16.20 -19.74 -10.42
C THR A 122 -15.00 -19.78 -11.36
N ASN A 123 -14.77 -18.69 -12.10
CA ASN A 123 -13.60 -18.59 -12.98
C ASN A 123 -12.30 -18.65 -12.14
N ALA A 124 -11.35 -19.48 -12.57
CA ALA A 124 -10.05 -19.65 -11.93
C ALA A 124 -9.30 -18.31 -11.78
N PHE A 125 -9.36 -17.44 -12.79
CA PHE A 125 -8.75 -16.10 -12.71
C PHE A 125 -9.30 -15.30 -11.52
N SER A 126 -10.63 -15.23 -11.37
CA SER A 126 -11.27 -14.48 -10.29
C SER A 126 -10.92 -15.04 -8.92
N TYR A 127 -10.86 -16.37 -8.80
CA TYR A 127 -10.47 -17.05 -7.56
C TYR A 127 -9.03 -16.72 -7.17
N PHE A 128 -8.07 -17.03 -8.04
CA PHE A 128 -6.65 -16.84 -7.74
C PHE A 128 -6.25 -15.38 -7.60
N ASN A 129 -6.93 -14.46 -8.29
CA ASN A 129 -6.71 -13.02 -8.12
C ASN A 129 -7.08 -12.56 -6.70
N VAL A 130 -8.25 -12.98 -6.19
CA VAL A 130 -8.66 -12.64 -4.81
C VAL A 130 -7.72 -13.29 -3.79
N VAL A 131 -7.33 -14.54 -4.01
CA VAL A 131 -6.43 -15.29 -3.11
C VAL A 131 -5.03 -14.66 -3.07
N ALA A 132 -4.42 -14.41 -4.23
CA ALA A 132 -3.11 -13.76 -4.36
C ALA A 132 -3.11 -12.38 -3.69
N LYS A 133 -4.12 -11.55 -3.97
CA LYS A 133 -4.23 -10.21 -3.38
C LYS A 133 -4.35 -10.27 -1.86
N ARG A 134 -5.16 -11.18 -1.31
CA ARG A 134 -5.28 -11.37 0.15
C ARG A 134 -3.95 -11.79 0.76
N TRP A 135 -3.25 -12.73 0.13
CA TRP A 135 -1.93 -13.17 0.57
C TRP A 135 -0.93 -12.01 0.60
N LEU A 136 -0.84 -11.22 -0.47
CA LEU A 136 0.06 -10.06 -0.56
C LEU A 136 -0.24 -9.02 0.53
N ILE A 137 -1.53 -8.74 0.81
CA ILE A 137 -1.94 -7.84 1.89
C ILE A 137 -1.50 -8.37 3.26
N ILE A 138 -1.72 -9.65 3.54
CA ILE A 138 -1.36 -10.26 4.83
C ILE A 138 0.16 -10.27 5.01
N ARG A 139 0.91 -10.70 3.99
CA ARG A 139 2.39 -10.73 3.99
C ARG A 139 2.96 -9.34 4.26
N THR A 140 2.45 -8.33 3.55
CA THR A 140 2.80 -6.92 3.73
C THR A 140 2.53 -6.44 5.16
N LYS A 141 1.36 -6.76 5.72
CA LYS A 141 1.00 -6.39 7.10
C LYS A 141 1.91 -7.05 8.13
N GLN A 142 2.19 -8.35 7.96
CA GLN A 142 3.09 -9.09 8.85
C GLN A 142 4.50 -8.53 8.82
N LYS A 143 5.02 -8.18 7.63
CA LYS A 143 6.33 -7.55 7.49
C LYS A 143 6.38 -6.18 8.17
N ASN A 144 5.41 -5.31 7.90
CA ASN A 144 5.32 -4.01 8.57
C ASN A 144 5.25 -4.13 10.09
N LEU A 145 4.58 -5.17 10.60
CA LEU A 145 4.54 -5.43 12.03
C LEU A 145 5.89 -5.88 12.59
N ARG A 146 6.64 -6.71 11.86
CA ARG A 146 8.00 -7.14 12.25
C ARG A 146 8.96 -5.95 12.27
N ILE A 147 8.96 -5.12 11.22
CA ILE A 147 9.79 -3.91 11.15
C ILE A 147 9.51 -2.99 12.34
N ARG A 148 8.24 -2.81 12.72
CA ARG A 148 7.88 -1.96 13.87
C ARG A 148 8.23 -2.55 15.24
N ARG A 149 8.40 -3.86 15.35
CA ARG A 149 8.67 -4.55 16.63
C ARG A 149 10.15 -4.82 16.83
N ASN A 150 10.93 -4.84 15.76
CA ASN A 150 12.31 -5.26 15.79
C ASN A 150 13.16 -4.10 15.29
N VAL A 151 14.09 -3.66 16.13
CA VAL A 151 15.14 -2.71 15.76
C VAL A 151 16.42 -3.50 15.54
N SER A 152 17.12 -3.26 14.44
CA SER A 152 18.43 -3.88 14.18
C SER A 152 19.51 -3.09 14.91
N LEU A 153 20.24 -3.73 15.83
CA LEU A 153 21.38 -3.10 16.50
C LEU A 153 22.66 -3.16 15.65
N ASP A 154 22.75 -4.13 14.74
CA ASP A 154 23.92 -4.35 13.88
C ASP A 154 23.95 -3.40 12.66
N ASP A 155 22.82 -2.76 12.35
CA ASP A 155 22.70 -1.81 11.23
C ASP A 155 22.12 -0.47 11.71
N PRO A 156 22.95 0.38 12.34
CA PRO A 156 22.50 1.65 12.90
C PRO A 156 21.98 2.63 11.83
N GLU A 157 22.45 2.54 10.58
CA GLU A 157 21.98 3.40 9.49
C GLU A 157 20.53 3.09 9.06
N SER A 158 20.01 1.91 9.41
CA SER A 158 18.62 1.53 9.16
C SER A 158 17.63 2.09 10.18
N MET A 159 18.12 2.63 11.30
CA MET A 159 17.28 3.13 12.39
C MET A 159 16.78 4.54 12.10
N ASN A 160 15.53 4.81 12.44
CA ASN A 160 14.99 6.16 12.44
C ASN A 160 15.51 6.95 13.66
N ALA A 161 15.50 8.28 13.60
CA ALA A 161 16.00 9.15 14.68
C ALA A 161 15.36 8.87 16.05
N ASN A 162 14.09 8.46 16.07
CA ASN A 162 13.40 8.06 17.30
C ASN A 162 13.90 6.71 17.85
N GLU A 163 14.25 5.77 16.98
CA GLU A 163 14.79 4.46 17.37
C GLU A 163 16.21 4.60 17.93
N HIS A 164 17.04 5.44 17.31
CA HIS A 164 18.33 5.86 17.87
C HIS A 164 18.18 6.40 19.29
N ARG A 165 17.26 7.34 19.50
CA ARG A 165 17.03 7.95 20.82
C ARG A 165 16.61 6.93 21.87
N ILE A 166 15.70 6.01 21.53
CA ILE A 166 15.25 4.95 22.45
C ILE A 166 16.42 4.04 22.86
N VAL A 167 17.32 3.71 21.92
CA VAL A 167 18.50 2.87 22.20
C VAL A 167 19.53 3.62 23.04
N GLU A 168 19.79 4.90 22.74
CA GLU A 168 20.71 5.75 23.51
C GLU A 168 20.21 6.01 24.94
N ASP A 169 18.90 6.23 25.09
CA ASP A 169 18.24 6.46 26.37
C ASP A 169 18.00 5.15 27.15
N HIS A 170 18.28 4.00 26.55
CA HIS A 170 18.11 2.72 27.21
C HIS A 170 19.10 2.60 28.40
N CYS A 171 18.55 2.50 29.61
CA CYS A 171 19.30 2.52 30.88
C CYS A 171 19.95 3.87 31.24
N THR A 172 19.51 4.99 30.67
CA THR A 172 19.85 6.32 31.22
C THR A 172 18.78 6.77 32.19
N VAL A 173 19.19 7.39 33.30
CA VAL A 173 18.25 8.04 34.23
C VAL A 173 18.05 9.48 33.72
N PRO A 174 16.83 9.88 33.31
CA PRO A 174 16.58 11.24 32.89
C PRO A 174 16.87 12.21 34.04
N GLY A 175 17.27 13.44 33.71
CA GLY A 175 17.43 14.50 34.70
C GLY A 175 16.15 14.74 35.49
N GLN A 176 16.28 15.15 36.75
CA GLN A 176 15.14 15.41 37.65
C GLN A 176 14.15 16.43 37.06
N ASP A 177 14.67 17.38 36.30
CA ASP A 177 13.93 18.38 35.52
C ASP A 177 13.04 17.74 34.44
N VAL A 178 13.56 16.79 33.68
CA VAL A 178 12.81 16.07 32.64
C VAL A 178 11.71 15.20 33.24
N ILE A 179 11.97 14.53 34.36
CA ILE A 179 10.97 13.73 35.08
C ILE A 179 9.81 14.63 35.52
N LEU A 180 10.13 15.77 36.13
CA LEU A 180 9.13 16.75 36.57
C LEU A 180 8.33 17.30 35.37
N GLU A 181 8.98 17.58 34.24
CA GLU A 181 8.32 18.06 33.02
C GLU A 181 7.36 17.01 32.44
N MET A 182 7.73 15.73 32.43
CA MET A 182 6.85 14.65 31.95
C MET A 182 5.64 14.43 32.87
N GLU A 183 5.83 14.40 34.18
CA GLU A 183 4.73 14.26 35.16
C GLU A 183 3.74 15.43 35.07
N THR A 184 4.28 16.64 34.88
CA THR A 184 3.48 17.84 34.84
C THR A 184 2.77 18.04 33.50
N ALA A 185 3.35 17.57 32.38
CA ALA A 185 2.69 17.57 31.06
C ALA A 185 1.44 16.67 31.02
N GLY A 186 1.52 15.46 31.56
CA GLY A 186 0.36 14.55 31.65
C GLY A 186 -0.76 15.13 32.52
N SER A 187 -0.38 15.66 33.68
CA SER A 187 -1.31 16.29 34.64
C SER A 187 -1.98 17.55 34.07
N GLY A 188 -1.24 18.38 33.33
CA GLY A 188 -1.75 19.61 32.71
C GLY A 188 -2.78 19.33 31.60
N ILE A 189 -2.59 18.27 30.82
CA ILE A 189 -3.59 17.84 29.82
C ILE A 189 -4.88 17.39 30.51
N LEU A 190 -4.77 16.61 31.59
CA LEU A 190 -5.95 16.12 32.32
C LEU A 190 -6.71 17.28 32.98
N GLU A 191 -6.00 18.22 33.61
CA GLU A 191 -6.60 19.44 34.17
C GLU A 191 -7.37 20.23 33.09
N MET A 192 -6.77 20.39 31.91
CA MET A 192 -7.43 21.07 30.79
C MET A 192 -8.71 20.34 30.35
N LEU A 193 -8.71 19.00 30.31
CA LEU A 193 -9.90 18.22 29.95
C LEU A 193 -11.02 18.38 30.98
N TYR A 194 -10.69 18.42 32.27
CA TYR A 194 -11.65 18.73 33.33
C TYR A 194 -12.19 20.16 33.25
N ASP A 195 -11.35 21.14 32.88
CA ASP A 195 -11.79 22.50 32.59
C ASP A 195 -12.72 22.56 31.37
N ILE A 196 -12.47 21.77 30.31
CA ILE A 196 -13.40 21.65 29.17
C ILE A 196 -14.72 21.05 29.62
N ARG A 197 -14.69 19.97 30.42
CA ARG A 197 -15.87 19.30 30.94
C ARG A 197 -16.79 20.27 31.69
N SER A 198 -16.24 21.20 32.48
CA SER A 198 -17.04 22.21 33.20
C SER A 198 -17.73 23.25 32.30
N LYS A 199 -17.21 23.49 31.09
CA LYS A 199 -17.77 24.47 30.13
C LYS A 199 -18.81 23.87 29.19
N VAL A 200 -18.89 22.56 29.13
CA VAL A 200 -19.81 21.79 28.30
C VAL A 200 -21.14 21.60 29.02
N LYS A 201 -22.27 21.69 28.30
CA LYS A 201 -23.62 21.62 28.89
C LYS A 201 -24.52 20.54 28.30
N THR A 202 -24.25 20.11 27.07
CA THR A 202 -25.10 19.11 26.40
C THR A 202 -24.75 17.70 26.87
N GLU A 203 -25.74 16.85 27.08
CA GLU A 203 -25.54 15.45 27.48
C GLU A 203 -24.61 14.69 26.52
N ASN A 204 -24.79 14.88 25.21
CA ASN A 204 -23.91 14.28 24.20
C ASN A 204 -22.46 14.78 24.28
N GLU A 205 -22.27 16.06 24.61
CA GLU A 205 -20.92 16.63 24.74
C GLU A 205 -20.28 16.16 26.06
N LEU A 206 -21.06 16.02 27.14
CA LEU A 206 -20.62 15.46 28.42
C LEU A 206 -20.20 13.99 28.27
N ALA A 207 -20.99 13.17 27.58
CA ALA A 207 -20.65 11.78 27.29
C ALA A 207 -19.34 11.69 26.47
N CYS A 208 -19.16 12.58 25.49
CA CYS A 208 -17.96 12.63 24.66
C CYS A 208 -16.72 13.04 25.47
N ILE A 209 -16.76 14.12 26.26
CA ILE A 209 -15.60 14.57 27.05
C ILE A 209 -15.27 13.59 28.19
N ASN A 210 -16.27 13.00 28.86
CA ASN A 210 -16.03 11.98 29.88
C ASN A 210 -15.33 10.76 29.27
N SER A 211 -15.73 10.34 28.07
CA SER A 211 -15.05 9.23 27.37
C SER A 211 -13.60 9.55 27.02
N ILE A 212 -13.30 10.80 26.66
CA ILE A 212 -11.92 11.26 26.41
C ILE A 212 -11.12 11.22 27.72
N ILE A 213 -11.68 11.76 28.81
CA ILE A 213 -11.02 11.76 30.13
C ILE A 213 -10.70 10.32 30.56
N THR A 214 -11.67 9.41 30.50
CA THR A 214 -11.47 8.00 30.87
C THR A 214 -10.36 7.33 30.05
N ILE A 215 -10.25 7.64 28.75
CA ILE A 215 -9.15 7.12 27.91
C ILE A 215 -7.79 7.67 28.36
N PHE A 216 -7.71 8.95 28.73
CA PHE A 216 -6.46 9.56 29.21
C PHE A 216 -6.07 9.07 30.61
N GLU A 217 -7.03 8.82 31.50
CA GLU A 217 -6.77 8.29 32.85
C GLU A 217 -6.28 6.85 32.85
N ASN A 218 -6.69 6.06 31.86
CA ASN A 218 -6.32 4.65 31.73
C ASN A 218 -5.36 4.43 30.55
N ILE A 219 -4.58 5.45 30.16
CA ILE A 219 -3.76 5.39 28.94
C ILE A 219 -2.72 4.27 28.98
N ASP A 220 -2.20 3.95 30.18
CA ASP A 220 -1.22 2.90 30.40
C ASP A 220 -1.81 1.48 30.30
N GLU A 221 -3.14 1.34 30.44
CA GLU A 221 -3.86 0.06 30.33
C GLU A 221 -4.36 -0.21 28.91
N ILE A 222 -4.21 0.74 27.98
CA ILE A 222 -4.76 0.64 26.62
C ILE A 222 -3.73 0.01 25.67
N ASP A 223 -4.03 -1.20 25.20
CA ASP A 223 -3.19 -1.95 24.24
C ASP A 223 -3.01 -1.25 22.87
N PHE A 224 -4.01 -0.47 22.42
CA PHE A 224 -4.05 0.09 21.07
C PHE A 224 -4.32 1.59 21.03
N LEU A 225 -3.26 2.39 20.98
CA LEU A 225 -3.32 3.86 20.85
C LEU A 225 -3.44 4.37 19.40
N ASN A 226 -3.85 3.53 18.46
CA ASN A 226 -4.02 3.98 17.08
C ASN A 226 -5.30 4.84 16.93
N LYS A 227 -5.29 5.82 16.02
CA LYS A 227 -6.41 6.77 15.83
C LYS A 227 -7.77 6.09 15.64
N SER A 228 -7.82 4.95 14.93
CA SER A 228 -9.06 4.21 14.69
C SER A 228 -9.57 3.49 15.93
N ALA A 229 -8.67 2.92 16.74
CA ALA A 229 -8.97 2.25 17.99
C ALA A 229 -9.43 3.25 19.06
N ILE A 230 -8.75 4.40 19.19
CA ILE A 230 -9.19 5.48 20.09
C ILE A 230 -10.60 5.95 19.74
N LEU A 231 -10.91 6.14 18.44
CA LEU A 231 -12.26 6.49 18.00
C LEU A 231 -13.30 5.39 18.32
N LEU A 232 -12.89 4.12 18.30
CA LEU A 232 -13.75 3.00 18.67
C LEU A 232 -14.02 3.00 20.18
N TYR A 233 -12.99 3.16 21.01
CA TYR A 233 -13.11 3.27 22.47
C TYR A 233 -14.01 4.44 22.87
N MET A 234 -13.79 5.62 22.28
CA MET A 234 -14.65 6.78 22.52
C MET A 234 -16.11 6.50 22.17
N ARG A 235 -16.37 5.76 21.09
CA ARG A 235 -17.73 5.39 20.68
C ARG A 235 -18.39 4.42 21.65
N GLU A 236 -17.64 3.41 22.11
CA GLU A 236 -18.14 2.41 23.06
C GLU A 236 -18.40 3.00 24.45
N LEU A 237 -17.50 3.85 24.94
CA LEU A 237 -17.64 4.54 26.22
C LEU A 237 -18.76 5.58 26.21
N SER A 238 -18.91 6.35 25.12
CA SER A 238 -19.91 7.43 25.05
C SER A 238 -21.31 6.96 24.65
N GLY A 239 -21.44 5.80 24.01
CA GLY A 239 -22.70 5.31 23.43
C GLY A 239 -23.22 6.15 22.25
N LEU A 240 -22.44 7.11 21.76
CA LEU A 240 -22.87 8.04 20.70
C LEU A 240 -22.82 7.39 19.31
N SER A 241 -23.77 7.75 18.44
CA SER A 241 -23.67 7.37 17.03
C SER A 241 -22.46 8.04 16.36
N PRO A 242 -21.90 7.47 15.27
CA PRO A 242 -20.74 8.06 14.58
C PRO A 242 -20.93 9.52 14.14
N LYS A 243 -22.16 9.88 13.75
CA LYS A 243 -22.50 11.27 13.37
C LYS A 243 -22.49 12.20 14.57
N GLN A 244 -23.11 11.79 15.68
CA GLN A 244 -23.13 12.58 16.92
C GLN A 244 -21.73 12.74 17.51
N LEU A 245 -20.93 11.68 17.51
CA LEU A 245 -19.55 11.70 17.99
C LEU A 245 -18.70 12.68 17.18
N THR A 246 -18.85 12.69 15.86
CA THR A 246 -18.11 13.62 14.98
C THR A 246 -18.44 15.08 15.31
N THR A 247 -19.73 15.41 15.47
CA THR A 247 -20.18 16.77 15.75
C THR A 247 -19.77 17.25 17.15
N THR A 248 -19.97 16.41 18.18
CA THR A 248 -19.60 16.74 19.57
C THR A 248 -18.10 16.88 19.74
N MET A 249 -17.31 16.00 19.12
CA MET A 249 -15.85 16.08 19.14
C MET A 249 -15.32 17.37 18.49
N GLN A 250 -15.99 17.89 17.45
CA GLN A 250 -15.63 19.19 16.88
C GLN A 250 -15.85 20.34 17.87
N GLN A 251 -16.90 20.28 18.70
CA GLN A 251 -17.15 21.29 19.72
C GLN A 251 -16.10 21.20 20.84
N VAL A 252 -15.84 19.99 21.35
CA VAL A 252 -14.76 19.74 22.33
C VAL A 252 -13.41 20.27 21.80
N LYS A 253 -13.10 20.01 20.52
CA LYS A 253 -11.91 20.53 19.85
C LYS A 253 -11.84 22.06 19.82
N ARG A 254 -12.96 22.76 19.71
CA ARG A 254 -12.99 24.24 19.78
C ARG A 254 -12.69 24.74 21.19
N HIS A 255 -13.18 24.05 22.22
CA HIS A 255 -12.83 24.36 23.61
C HIS A 255 -11.33 24.14 23.86
N TYR A 256 -10.80 22.99 23.46
CA TYR A 256 -9.36 22.69 23.56
C TYR A 256 -8.49 23.74 22.86
N LYS A 257 -8.81 24.12 21.62
CA LYS A 257 -8.04 25.15 20.88
C LYS A 257 -8.01 26.50 21.59
N ARG A 258 -9.08 26.90 22.29
CA ARG A 258 -9.10 28.15 23.07
C ARG A 258 -8.22 28.02 24.31
N MET A 259 -8.38 26.94 25.07
CA MET A 259 -7.64 26.73 26.32
C MET A 259 -6.15 26.54 26.12
N LYS A 260 -5.72 25.90 25.03
CA LYS A 260 -4.30 25.73 24.70
C LYS A 260 -3.56 27.06 24.57
N ILE A 261 -4.25 28.14 24.23
CA ILE A 261 -3.65 29.47 24.07
C ILE A 261 -3.58 30.23 25.42
N GLU A 262 -4.38 29.83 26.40
CA GLU A 262 -4.44 30.49 27.70
C GLU A 262 -3.09 30.32 28.45
N PRO A 263 -2.55 31.39 29.08
CA PRO A 263 -1.24 31.35 29.76
C PRO A 263 -1.13 30.23 30.80
N LYS A 264 -2.25 29.89 31.45
CA LYS A 264 -2.38 28.79 32.42
C LYS A 264 -1.94 27.44 31.85
N PHE A 265 -2.18 27.21 30.55
CA PHE A 265 -1.90 25.95 29.87
C PHE A 265 -0.82 26.06 28.79
N LYS A 266 -0.23 27.25 28.62
CA LYS A 266 0.77 27.55 27.58
C LYS A 266 2.16 26.96 27.90
N LEU A 267 2.32 26.42 29.11
CA LEU A 267 3.53 25.72 29.58
C LEU A 267 3.57 24.25 29.14
N TRP A 268 2.55 23.77 28.41
CA TRP A 268 2.40 22.41 27.88
C TRP A 268 2.22 22.40 26.35
#